data_AF-K1Y8G3-F1
#
_entry.id   AF-K1Y8G3-F1
#
_cell.length_a   1.000
_cell.length_b   1.000
_cell.length_c   1.000
_cell.angle_alpha   90.00
_cell.angle_beta   90.00
_cell.angle_gamma   90.00
#
_symmetry.space_group_name_H-M   'P 1'
#
loop_
_entity.id
_entity.type
_entity.pdbx_description
1 polymer ?
#
loop_
_entity_poly.entity_id
_entity_poly.type
_entity_poly.pdbx_seq_one_letter_code
_entity_poly.pdbx_strand_id
1 'polypeptide(L)'
;MVERNEKGKQARLYFLECEKVAKQQPVIDPMKVLNDPAAMRGLLLTYSEKVLALESTITEQAPKVAALDRISTADGYLCVTDAAKNLQIRPKDLFIWLSANSWIYRRTGGKGWLAYQQRIQQGVLSHKVTTVQRSDGTEKTVEQVLVTAKGLTKLAESFS
;
A
#
# COMPACT_ATOMS: atom_id res chain seq x y z
N MET A 1 34.55 3.78 -33.76
CA MET A 1 34.82 3.46 -35.18
C MET A 1 33.46 3.21 -35.83
N VAL A 2 32.86 4.25 -36.43
CA VAL A 2 31.56 4.14 -37.11
C VAL A 2 31.88 3.89 -38.58
N GLU A 3 31.40 2.78 -39.11
CA GLU A 3 31.59 2.37 -40.51
C GLU A 3 31.17 3.50 -41.48
N ARG A 4 31.84 3.59 -42.64
CA ARG A 4 31.58 4.59 -43.70
C ARG A 4 30.24 4.32 -44.44
N ASN A 5 29.15 4.08 -43.72
CA ASN A 5 27.80 3.91 -44.26
C ASN A 5 26.95 5.18 -44.00
N GLU A 6 25.92 5.40 -44.81
CA GLU A 6 25.02 6.57 -44.70
C GLU A 6 24.33 6.66 -43.32
N LYS A 7 23.94 5.53 -42.75
CA LYS A 7 23.32 5.46 -41.41
C LYS A 7 24.27 5.92 -40.30
N GLY A 8 25.56 5.66 -40.43
CA GLY A 8 26.60 6.06 -39.50
C GLY A 8 26.87 7.56 -39.52
N LYS A 9 26.75 8.20 -40.70
CA LYS A 9 26.78 9.66 -40.82
C LYS A 9 25.56 10.30 -40.15
N GLN A 10 24.36 9.76 -40.39
CA GLN A 10 23.12 10.24 -39.78
C GLN A 10 23.17 10.11 -38.26
N ALA A 11 23.61 8.96 -37.74
CA ALA A 11 23.79 8.76 -36.30
C ALA A 11 24.77 9.78 -35.71
N ARG A 12 25.88 10.07 -36.40
CA ARG A 12 26.85 11.07 -35.95
C ARG A 12 26.26 12.48 -35.92
N LEU A 13 25.54 12.88 -36.97
CA LEU A 13 24.87 14.19 -37.02
C LEU A 13 23.84 14.34 -35.90
N TYR A 14 23.05 13.28 -35.66
CA TYR A 14 22.10 13.23 -34.57
C TYR A 14 22.78 13.40 -33.20
N PHE A 15 23.89 12.68 -32.95
CA PHE A 15 24.65 12.85 -31.70
C PHE A 15 25.23 14.27 -31.54
N LEU A 16 25.71 14.88 -32.62
CA LEU A 16 26.18 16.27 -32.62
C LEU A 16 25.06 17.27 -32.32
N GLU A 17 23.86 17.03 -32.82
CA GLU A 17 22.67 17.84 -32.52
C GLU A 17 22.24 17.67 -31.07
N CYS A 18 22.19 16.42 -30.56
CA CYS A 18 21.94 16.16 -29.14
C CYS A 18 22.96 16.86 -28.23
N GLU A 19 24.24 16.82 -28.59
CA GLU A 19 25.30 17.48 -27.81
C GLU A 19 25.17 19.02 -27.83
N LYS A 20 24.79 19.60 -28.98
CA LYS A 20 24.51 21.03 -29.08
C LYS A 20 23.31 21.44 -28.23
N VAL A 21 22.22 20.66 -28.26
CA VAL A 21 21.03 20.92 -27.45
C VAL A 21 21.34 20.81 -25.96
N ALA A 22 22.09 19.78 -25.55
CA ALA A 22 22.50 19.59 -24.16
C ALA A 22 23.42 20.72 -23.65
N LYS A 23 24.33 21.24 -24.50
CA LYS A 23 25.21 22.38 -24.14
C LYS A 23 24.48 23.73 -24.12
N GLN A 24 23.38 23.86 -24.85
CA GLN A 24 22.53 25.06 -24.86
C GLN A 24 21.49 25.07 -23.75
N GLN A 25 21.29 23.96 -23.03
CA GLN A 25 20.44 23.97 -21.85
C GLN A 25 21.05 24.92 -20.81
N PRO A 26 20.28 25.93 -20.35
CA PRO A 26 20.77 26.83 -19.33
C PRO A 26 21.07 26.00 -18.08
N VAL A 27 22.32 26.05 -17.63
CA VAL A 27 22.70 25.53 -16.32
C VAL A 27 22.04 26.44 -15.29
N ILE A 28 20.88 26.00 -14.77
CA ILE A 28 20.17 26.72 -13.72
C ILE A 28 20.97 26.53 -12.44
N ASP A 29 21.73 27.56 -12.06
CA ASP A 29 22.40 27.59 -10.76
C ASP A 29 21.34 27.80 -9.66
N PRO A 30 21.08 26.80 -8.80
CA PRO A 30 20.05 26.90 -7.77
C PRO A 30 20.33 28.04 -6.78
N MET A 31 21.61 28.36 -6.50
CA MET A 31 21.96 29.47 -5.61
C MET A 31 21.68 30.82 -6.24
N LYS A 32 21.80 30.93 -7.57
CA LYS A 32 21.47 32.16 -8.30
C LYS A 32 19.95 32.41 -8.35
N VAL A 33 19.15 31.35 -8.50
CA VAL A 33 17.69 31.42 -8.46
C VAL A 33 17.19 31.75 -7.05
N LEU A 34 17.79 31.16 -6.01
CA LEU A 34 17.44 31.47 -4.61
C LEU A 34 17.83 32.89 -4.20
N ASN A 35 18.95 33.42 -4.71
CA ASN A 35 19.37 34.79 -4.43
C ASN A 35 18.59 35.86 -5.20
N ASP A 36 17.81 35.49 -6.22
CA ASP A 36 16.91 36.42 -6.91
C ASP A 36 15.63 36.64 -6.08
N PRO A 37 15.37 37.86 -5.57
CA PRO A 37 14.19 38.15 -4.75
C PRO A 37 12.85 37.93 -5.45
N ALA A 38 12.78 38.01 -6.79
CA ALA A 38 11.54 37.76 -7.52
C ALA A 38 11.27 36.24 -7.61
N ALA A 39 12.29 35.47 -7.97
CA ALA A 39 12.21 34.01 -8.02
C ALA A 39 11.94 33.40 -6.63
N MET A 40 12.62 33.86 -5.58
CA MET A 40 12.38 33.39 -4.21
C MET A 40 10.95 33.64 -3.74
N ARG A 41 10.36 34.81 -4.04
CA ARG A 41 8.96 35.10 -3.71
C ARG A 41 8.00 34.17 -4.44
N GLY A 42 8.21 33.94 -5.73
CA GLY A 42 7.38 33.01 -6.51
C GLY A 42 7.43 31.58 -5.98
N LEU A 43 8.62 31.11 -5.60
CA LEU A 43 8.79 29.79 -4.98
C LEU A 43 8.06 29.71 -3.64
N LEU A 44 8.28 30.67 -2.74
CA LEU A 44 7.63 30.70 -1.43
C LEU A 44 6.11 30.74 -1.54
N LEU A 45 5.58 31.55 -2.46
CA LEU A 45 4.14 31.60 -2.73
C LEU A 45 3.61 30.23 -3.16
N THR A 46 4.26 29.62 -4.16
CA THR A 46 3.87 28.30 -4.66
C THR A 46 3.91 27.23 -3.56
N TYR A 47 4.94 27.25 -2.70
CA TYR A 47 5.02 26.32 -1.57
C TYR A 47 3.95 26.59 -0.52
N SER A 48 3.68 27.86 -0.21
CA SER A 48 2.64 28.22 0.75
C SER A 48 1.26 27.78 0.29
N GLU A 49 0.94 27.94 -1.00
CA GLU A 49 -0.32 27.47 -1.60
C GLU A 49 -0.43 25.95 -1.55
N LYS A 50 0.66 25.22 -1.82
CA LYS A 50 0.70 23.76 -1.70
C LYS A 50 0.49 23.29 -0.26
N VAL A 51 1.12 23.96 0.71
CA VAL A 51 0.94 23.64 2.13
C VAL A 51 -0.51 23.87 2.54
N LEU A 52 -1.10 25.00 2.18
CA LEU A 52 -2.52 25.29 2.45
C LEU A 52 -3.46 24.25 1.81
N ALA A 53 -3.19 23.85 0.56
CA ALA A 53 -3.97 22.82 -0.10
C ALA A 53 -3.87 21.46 0.62
N LEU A 54 -2.66 21.07 1.04
CA LEU A 54 -2.44 19.82 1.78
C LEU A 54 -3.13 19.87 3.15
N GLU A 55 -3.00 20.97 3.90
CA GLU A 55 -3.69 21.16 5.19
C GLU A 55 -5.22 21.08 5.02
N SER A 56 -5.77 21.68 3.96
CA SER A 56 -7.19 21.55 3.61
C SER A 56 -7.58 20.08 3.39
N THR A 57 -6.80 19.33 2.60
CA THR A 57 -7.11 17.90 2.37
C THR A 57 -7.02 17.08 3.66
N ILE A 58 -6.06 17.37 4.54
CA ILE A 58 -5.92 16.68 5.83
C ILE A 58 -7.12 16.97 6.73
N THR A 59 -7.57 18.23 6.80
CA THR A 59 -8.73 18.60 7.63
C THR A 59 -10.03 17.96 7.12
N GLU A 60 -10.20 17.84 5.80
CA GLU A 60 -11.32 17.12 5.18
C GLU A 60 -11.28 15.61 5.42
N GLN A 61 -10.08 15.01 5.43
CA GLN A 61 -9.88 13.58 5.63
C GLN A 61 -9.93 13.17 7.11
N ALA A 62 -9.56 14.05 8.04
CA ALA A 62 -9.53 13.79 9.48
C ALA A 62 -10.82 13.16 10.04
N PRO A 63 -12.05 13.66 9.76
CA PRO A 63 -13.26 13.04 10.26
C PRO A 63 -13.51 11.65 9.66
N LYS A 64 -13.10 11.40 8.41
CA LYS A 64 -13.23 10.08 7.77
C LYS A 64 -12.28 9.07 8.40
N VAL A 65 -11.03 9.46 8.64
CA VAL A 65 -10.03 8.65 9.34
C VAL A 65 -10.50 8.34 10.76
N ALA A 66 -10.95 9.35 11.51
CA ALA A 66 -11.46 9.16 12.87
C ALA A 66 -12.70 8.25 12.93
N ALA A 67 -13.59 8.33 11.93
CA ALA A 67 -14.74 7.42 11.82
C ALA A 67 -14.30 5.97 11.53
N LEU A 68 -13.34 5.79 10.63
CA LEU A 68 -12.75 4.48 10.33
C LEU A 68 -12.01 3.90 11.54
N ASP A 69 -11.27 4.71 12.28
CA ASP A 69 -10.60 4.30 13.52
C ASP A 69 -11.62 3.87 14.59
N ARG A 70 -12.73 4.60 14.72
CA ARG A 70 -13.82 4.24 15.65
C ARG A 70 -14.48 2.91 15.26
N ILE A 71 -14.76 2.70 13.98
CA ILE A 71 -15.26 1.40 13.46
C ILE A 71 -14.20 0.31 13.71
N SER A 72 -12.92 0.66 13.62
CA SER A 72 -11.81 -0.24 13.91
C SER A 72 -11.67 -0.62 15.40
N THR A 73 -12.25 0.15 16.31
CA THR A 73 -12.21 -0.13 17.76
C THR A 73 -13.44 -0.87 18.28
N ALA A 74 -14.55 -0.95 17.53
CA ALA A 74 -15.67 -1.80 17.91
C ALA A 74 -15.25 -3.28 17.81
N ASP A 75 -15.75 -4.15 18.69
CA ASP A 75 -15.44 -5.59 18.82
C ASP A 75 -15.86 -6.45 17.60
N GLY A 76 -15.49 -6.02 16.39
CA GLY A 76 -15.76 -6.66 15.13
C GLY A 76 -14.64 -7.60 14.75
N TYR A 77 -14.69 -8.83 15.26
CA TYR A 77 -13.93 -9.92 14.67
C TYR A 77 -14.70 -10.47 13.46
N LEU A 78 -14.11 -10.38 12.27
CA LEU A 78 -14.71 -10.92 11.05
C LEU A 78 -14.04 -12.24 10.67
N CYS A 79 -14.81 -13.23 10.22
CA CYS A 79 -14.18 -14.35 9.55
C CYS A 79 -13.54 -13.86 8.24
N VAL A 80 -12.49 -14.54 7.75
CA VAL A 80 -11.77 -14.12 6.53
C VAL A 80 -12.73 -13.96 5.33
N THR A 81 -13.77 -14.79 5.24
CA THR A 81 -14.80 -14.68 4.20
C THR A 81 -15.62 -13.39 4.30
N ASP A 82 -16.01 -12.98 5.51
CA ASP A 82 -16.77 -11.75 5.71
C ASP A 82 -15.87 -10.51 5.59
N ALA A 83 -14.60 -10.61 5.99
CA ALA A 83 -13.60 -9.59 5.71
C ALA A 83 -13.45 -9.36 4.20
N ALA A 84 -13.40 -10.44 3.38
CA ALA A 84 -13.35 -10.33 1.93
C ALA A 84 -14.58 -9.61 1.35
N LYS A 85 -15.79 -9.91 1.86
CA LYS A 85 -17.02 -9.21 1.43
C LYS A 85 -16.97 -7.72 1.76
N ASN A 86 -16.47 -7.35 2.95
CA ASN A 86 -16.32 -5.96 3.35
C ASN A 86 -15.31 -5.21 2.47
N LEU A 87 -14.21 -5.88 2.09
CA LEU A 87 -13.21 -5.37 1.17
C LEU A 87 -13.64 -5.43 -0.31
N GLN A 88 -14.85 -5.93 -0.61
CA GLN A 88 -15.38 -6.10 -1.96
C GLN A 88 -14.50 -6.97 -2.90
N ILE A 89 -13.74 -7.91 -2.31
CA ILE A 89 -12.89 -8.86 -3.05
C ILE A 89 -13.43 -10.28 -2.94
N ARG A 90 -13.06 -11.13 -3.90
CA ARG A 90 -13.46 -12.54 -3.85
C ARG A 90 -12.76 -13.22 -2.67
N PRO A 91 -13.47 -13.98 -1.82
CA PRO A 91 -12.87 -14.65 -0.66
C PRO A 91 -11.68 -15.54 -1.00
N LYS A 92 -11.72 -16.22 -2.16
CA LYS A 92 -10.63 -17.05 -2.65
C LYS A 92 -9.34 -16.25 -2.84
N ASP A 93 -9.45 -15.06 -3.41
CA ASP A 93 -8.31 -14.20 -3.72
C ASP A 93 -7.70 -13.66 -2.42
N LEU A 94 -8.54 -13.31 -1.44
CA LEU A 94 -8.05 -12.93 -0.11
C LEU A 94 -7.31 -14.08 0.60
N PHE A 95 -7.84 -15.31 0.56
CA PHE A 95 -7.13 -16.46 1.14
C PHE A 95 -5.77 -16.71 0.47
N ILE A 96 -5.71 -16.60 -0.86
CA ILE A 96 -4.45 -16.72 -1.61
C ILE A 96 -3.48 -15.63 -1.15
N TRP A 97 -3.90 -14.37 -1.14
CA TRP A 97 -3.06 -13.25 -0.75
C TRP A 97 -2.57 -13.36 0.70
N LEU A 98 -3.45 -13.71 1.64
CA LEU A 98 -3.08 -13.90 3.05
C LEU A 98 -2.05 -15.02 3.22
N SER A 99 -2.20 -16.12 2.48
CA SER A 99 -1.24 -17.22 2.54
C SER A 99 0.11 -16.85 1.93
N ALA A 100 0.11 -16.13 0.79
CA ALA A 100 1.32 -15.68 0.11
C ALA A 100 2.10 -14.65 0.94
N ASN A 101 1.40 -13.76 1.67
CA ASN A 101 2.01 -12.71 2.47
C ASN A 101 2.34 -13.12 3.92
N SER A 102 2.35 -14.44 4.21
CA SER A 102 2.61 -14.99 5.55
C SER A 102 1.69 -14.39 6.62
N TRP A 103 0.40 -14.23 6.30
CA TRP A 103 -0.62 -13.88 7.29
C TRP A 103 -1.24 -15.12 7.91
N ILE A 104 -1.54 -16.11 7.06
CA ILE A 104 -2.08 -17.39 7.45
C ILE A 104 -1.30 -18.54 6.82
N TYR A 105 -1.37 -19.72 7.43
CA TYR A 105 -0.77 -20.94 6.93
C TYR A 105 -1.65 -22.16 7.22
N ARG A 106 -1.33 -23.29 6.59
CA ARG A 106 -1.92 -24.59 6.92
C ARG A 106 -0.86 -25.50 7.51
N ARG A 107 -1.20 -26.20 8.60
CA ARG A 107 -0.37 -27.29 9.11
C ARG A 107 -0.49 -28.50 8.18
N THR A 108 0.59 -29.27 8.07
CA THR A 108 0.58 -30.56 7.36
C THR A 108 -0.50 -31.47 7.93
N GLY A 109 -1.44 -31.92 7.11
CA GLY A 109 -2.58 -32.75 7.52
C GLY A 109 -3.73 -31.99 8.21
N GLY A 110 -3.57 -30.68 8.47
CA GLY A 110 -4.63 -29.83 9.02
C GLY A 110 -5.57 -29.30 7.93
N LYS A 111 -6.89 -29.36 8.18
CA LYS A 111 -7.90 -28.78 7.26
C LYS A 111 -8.10 -27.27 7.46
N GLY A 112 -7.77 -26.74 8.63
CA GLY A 112 -7.98 -25.33 9.01
C GLY A 112 -6.82 -24.42 8.63
N TRP A 113 -7.13 -23.15 8.38
CA TRP A 113 -6.14 -22.07 8.32
C TRP A 113 -5.79 -21.61 9.74
N LEU A 114 -4.52 -21.29 9.96
CA LEU A 114 -4.03 -20.68 11.19
C LEU A 114 -3.33 -19.36 10.90
N ALA A 115 -3.39 -18.40 11.81
CA ALA A 115 -2.65 -17.16 11.70
C ALA A 115 -1.21 -17.36 12.20
N TYR A 116 -0.25 -16.66 11.58
CA TYR A 116 1.10 -16.60 12.12
C TYR A 116 1.11 -15.82 13.44
N GLN A 117 1.91 -16.28 14.41
CA GLN A 117 2.02 -15.66 15.74
C GLN A 117 2.37 -14.18 15.67
N GLN A 118 3.21 -13.78 14.73
CA GLN A 118 3.56 -12.37 14.49
C GLN A 118 2.33 -11.51 14.16
N ARG A 119 1.36 -12.04 13.39
CA ARG A 119 0.13 -11.31 13.03
C ARG A 119 -0.85 -11.20 14.19
N ILE A 120 -0.86 -12.21 15.07
CA ILE A 120 -1.62 -12.18 16.31
C ILE A 120 -1.05 -11.13 17.25
N GLN A 121 0.29 -11.10 17.42
CA GLN A 121 0.97 -10.07 18.24
C GLN A 121 0.79 -8.66 17.68
N GLN A 122 0.75 -8.49 16.35
CA GLN A 122 0.43 -7.21 15.72
C GLN A 122 -1.03 -6.78 15.94
N GLY A 123 -1.90 -7.68 16.40
CA GLY A 123 -3.32 -7.46 16.63
C GLY A 123 -4.14 -7.34 15.34
N VAL A 124 -3.61 -7.83 14.20
CA VAL A 124 -4.32 -7.78 12.89
C VAL A 124 -5.15 -9.04 12.65
N LEU A 125 -4.79 -10.15 13.28
CA LEU A 125 -5.55 -11.41 13.26
C LEU A 125 -5.74 -11.90 14.70
N SER A 126 -6.80 -12.65 14.93
CA SER A 126 -7.10 -13.32 16.19
C SER A 126 -7.56 -14.76 15.94
N HIS A 127 -7.50 -15.59 16.97
CA HIS A 127 -8.00 -16.95 16.93
C HIS A 127 -9.22 -17.09 17.85
N LYS A 128 -10.29 -17.66 17.30
CA LYS A 128 -11.40 -18.17 18.08
C LYS A 128 -11.29 -19.68 18.16
N VAL A 129 -11.23 -20.19 19.38
CA VAL A 129 -11.29 -21.63 19.66
C VAL A 129 -12.75 -21.96 19.97
N THR A 130 -13.31 -22.97 19.31
CA THR A 130 -14.67 -23.44 19.56
C THR A 130 -14.67 -24.96 19.63
N THR A 131 -15.25 -25.50 20.69
CA THR A 131 -15.46 -26.95 20.83
C THR A 131 -16.76 -27.32 20.16
N VAL A 132 -16.70 -28.25 19.22
CA VAL A 132 -17.87 -28.76 18.49
C VAL A 132 -18.06 -30.23 18.86
N GLN A 133 -19.26 -30.56 19.32
CA GLN A 133 -19.71 -31.93 19.55
C GLN A 133 -20.09 -32.56 18.21
N ARG A 134 -19.48 -33.70 17.86
CA ARG A 134 -19.79 -34.44 16.64
C ARG A 134 -20.94 -35.43 16.91
N SER A 135 -21.62 -35.84 15.84
CA SER A 135 -22.72 -36.82 15.87
C SER A 135 -22.36 -38.19 16.48
N ASP A 136 -21.08 -38.50 16.64
CA ASP A 136 -20.56 -39.70 17.30
C ASP A 136 -20.32 -39.51 18.81
N GLY A 137 -20.71 -38.35 19.36
CA GLY A 137 -20.52 -38.01 20.78
C GLY A 137 -19.11 -37.54 21.12
N THR A 138 -18.19 -37.44 20.15
CA THR A 138 -16.83 -36.95 20.39
C THR A 138 -16.75 -35.42 20.31
N GLU A 139 -15.97 -34.82 21.20
CA GLU A 139 -15.68 -33.39 21.15
C GLU A 139 -14.48 -33.11 20.24
N LYS A 140 -14.62 -32.10 19.39
CA LYS A 140 -13.53 -31.61 18.55
C LYS A 140 -13.34 -30.11 18.77
N THR A 141 -12.16 -29.74 19.25
CA THR A 141 -11.71 -28.35 19.26
C THR A 141 -11.37 -27.91 17.84
N VAL A 142 -12.00 -26.83 17.39
CA VAL A 142 -11.75 -26.19 16.09
C VAL A 142 -11.26 -24.78 16.33
N GLU A 143 -10.13 -24.45 15.69
CA GLU A 143 -9.57 -23.11 15.68
C GLU A 143 -9.99 -22.38 14.39
N GLN A 144 -10.45 -21.15 14.53
CA GLN A 144 -10.82 -20.29 13.41
C GLN A 144 -10.05 -18.97 13.46
N VAL A 145 -9.47 -18.59 12.33
CA VAL A 145 -8.82 -17.28 12.15
C VAL A 145 -9.88 -16.22 11.92
N LEU A 146 -9.78 -15.14 12.69
CA LEU A 146 -10.60 -13.95 12.57
C LEU A 146 -9.71 -12.74 12.25
N VAL A 147 -10.21 -11.87 11.39
CA VAL A 147 -9.61 -10.59 11.04
C VAL A 147 -10.15 -9.57 12.03
N THR A 148 -9.25 -8.88 12.72
CA THR A 148 -9.63 -7.75 13.57
C THR A 148 -9.90 -6.54 12.70
N ALA A 149 -10.57 -5.52 13.23
CA ALA A 149 -10.81 -4.35 12.41
C ALA A 149 -9.51 -3.57 12.06
N LYS A 150 -8.47 -3.66 12.90
CA LYS A 150 -7.08 -3.25 12.55
C LYS A 150 -6.48 -4.08 11.41
N GLY A 151 -6.80 -5.37 11.35
CA GLY A 151 -6.43 -6.22 10.21
C GLY A 151 -7.16 -5.80 8.94
N LEU A 152 -8.44 -5.46 9.06
CA LEU A 152 -9.28 -5.04 7.94
C LEU A 152 -8.77 -3.74 7.31
N THR A 153 -8.40 -2.74 8.11
CA THR A 153 -7.84 -1.48 7.60
C THR A 153 -6.53 -1.72 6.84
N LYS A 154 -5.62 -2.50 7.42
CA LYS A 154 -4.35 -2.85 6.78
C LYS A 154 -4.52 -3.67 5.48
N LEU A 155 -5.54 -4.52 5.43
CA LEU A 155 -5.90 -5.22 4.21
C LEU A 155 -6.47 -4.24 3.18
N ALA A 156 -7.34 -3.31 3.57
CA ALA A 156 -7.88 -2.31 2.66
C ALA A 156 -6.79 -1.48 1.98
N GLU A 157 -5.77 -1.03 2.72
CA GLU A 157 -4.59 -0.33 2.17
C GLU A 157 -3.80 -1.19 1.17
N SER A 158 -3.80 -2.51 1.34
CA SER A 158 -3.07 -3.44 0.46
C SER A 158 -3.83 -3.74 -0.84
N PHE A 159 -5.13 -3.42 -0.89
CA PHE A 159 -6.03 -3.69 -2.03
C PHE A 159 -6.60 -2.39 -2.65
N SER A 160 -6.16 -1.22 -2.19
CA SER A 160 -6.53 0.10 -2.73
C SER A 160 -5.59 0.54 -3.86
#